data_AF-A0A914QFU9-F1
#
_entry.id   AF-A0A914QFU9-F1
#
_cell.length_a   1.000
_cell.length_b   1.000
_cell.length_c   1.000
_cell.angle_alpha   90.00
_cell.angle_beta   90.00
_cell.angle_gamma   90.00
#
_symmetry.space_group_name_H-M   'P 1'
#
loop_
_entity.id
_entity.type
_entity.pdbx_description
1 polymer ?
#
loop_
_entity_poly.entity_id
_entity_poly.type
_entity_poly.pdbx_seq_one_letter_code
_entity_poly.pdbx_strand_id
1 'polypeptide(L)' 'MVCVLSRATYSLSKSGASGTHEKKIVELFIRQATRRIRQNLSRVNAGDETEIQLIKDLSKDVCSNHGLCRQHPIDV' A
#
# COMPACT_ATOMS: atom_id res chain seq x y z
N MET A 1 4.02 9.74 6.93
CA MET A 1 5.00 10.66 6.30
C MET A 1 5.42 11.78 7.24
N VAL A 2 4.47 12.52 7.83
CA VAL A 2 4.76 13.65 8.73
C VAL A 2 5.62 13.30 9.95
N CYS A 3 5.43 12.13 10.58
CA CYS A 3 6.21 11.73 11.75
C CYS A 3 7.70 11.56 11.44
N VAL A 4 8.04 10.93 10.31
CA VAL A 4 9.45 10.71 9.92
C VAL A 4 10.11 12.01 9.47
N LEU A 5 9.36 12.91 8.83
CA LEU A 5 9.83 14.26 8.50
C LEU A 5 10.11 15.05 9.77
N SER A 6 9.17 15.07 10.72
CA SER A 6 9.33 15.76 12.01
C SER A 6 10.56 15.25 12.78
N ARG A 7 10.75 13.93 12.84
CA ARG A 7 11.93 13.32 13.47
C ARG A 7 13.23 13.72 12.77
N ALA A 8 13.29 13.64 11.44
CA ALA A 8 14.50 14.01 10.70
C ALA A 8 14.80 15.50 10.82
N THR A 9 13.78 16.37 10.79
CA THR A 9 13.95 17.81 11.04
C THR A 9 14.55 18.06 12.42
N TYR A 10 14.04 17.38 13.45
CA TYR A 10 14.61 17.47 14.80
C TYR A 10 16.07 16.98 14.84
N SER A 11 16.35 15.82 14.25
CA SER A 11 17.70 15.22 14.21
C SER A 11 18.71 16.12 13.48
N LEU A 12 18.31 16.73 12.36
CA LEU A 12 19.09 17.70 11.61
C LEU A 12 19.32 18.99 12.42
N SER A 13 18.33 19.47 13.17
CA SER A 13 18.43 20.70 13.96
C SER A 13 19.39 20.58 15.14
N LYS A 14 19.55 19.37 15.70
CA LYS A 14 20.40 19.13 16.87
C LYS A 14 21.88 18.84 16.55
N SER A 15 22.31 19.00 15.30
CA SER A 15 23.70 18.74 14.85
C SER A 15 24.25 17.37 15.27
N GLY A 16 23.40 16.34 15.25
CA GLY A 16 23.83 14.96 15.50
C GLY A 16 24.51 14.35 14.28
N ALA A 17 25.55 13.54 14.50
CA ALA A 17 26.30 12.85 13.42
C ALA A 17 25.41 11.97 12.52
N SER A 18 24.20 11.58 12.96
CA SER A 18 23.25 10.75 12.20
C SER A 18 22.32 11.53 11.26
N GLY A 19 22.25 12.86 11.34
CA GLY A 19 21.23 13.65 10.63
C GLY A 19 21.27 13.49 9.10
N THR A 20 22.46 13.35 8.52
CA THR A 20 22.64 13.13 7.07
C THR A 20 22.21 11.74 6.62
N HIS A 21 22.39 10.71 7.47
CA HIS A 21 21.92 9.36 7.21
C HIS A 21 20.39 9.29 7.31
N GLU A 22 19.80 9.88 8.35
CA GLU A 22 18.35 9.98 8.53
C GLU A 22 17.69 10.73 7.38
N LYS A 23 18.30 11.81 6.87
CA LYS A 23 17.82 12.53 5.69
C LYS A 23 17.67 11.62 4.47
N LYS A 24 18.68 10.80 4.16
CA LYS A 24 18.64 9.87 3.02
C LYS A 24 17.51 8.85 3.15
N ILE A 25 17.31 8.31 4.36
CA ILE A 25 16.22 7.36 4.65
C ILE A 25 14.86 8.05 4.42
N VAL A 26 14.68 9.24 4.97
CA VAL A 26 13.41 9.97 4.87
C VAL A 26 13.13 10.37 3.43
N GLU A 27 14.11 10.83 2.67
CA GLU A 27 13.95 11.15 1.25
C GLU A 27 13.47 9.93 0.44
N LEU A 28 14.10 8.77 0.63
CA LEU A 28 13.69 7.54 -0.04
C LEU A 28 12.26 7.14 0.35
N PHE A 29 11.94 7.16 1.64
CA PHE A 29 10.62 6.82 2.16
C PHE A 29 9.54 7.74 1.58
N ILE A 30 9.75 9.06 1.63
CA ILE A 30 8.81 10.07 1.16
C ILE A 30 8.57 9.90 -0.35
N ARG A 31 9.62 9.68 -1.15
CA ARG A 31 9.48 9.45 -2.59
C ARG A 31 8.60 8.23 -2.89
N GLN A 32 8.82 7.12 -2.18
CA GLN A 32 8.01 5.91 -2.37
C GLN A 32 6.57 6.08 -1.87
N ALA A 33 6.38 6.70 -0.71
CA ALA A 33 5.07 6.93 -0.13
C ALA A 33 4.22 7.85 -1.02
N THR A 34 4.80 8.95 -1.53
CA THR A 34 4.13 9.84 -2.47
C THR A 34 3.73 9.13 -3.76
N ARG A 35 4.60 8.25 -4.30
CA ARG A 35 4.25 7.44 -5.49
C ARG A 35 3.03 6.56 -5.23
N ARG A 36 3.00 5.86 -4.09
CA ARG A 36 1.86 5.00 -3.69
C ARG A 36 0.58 5.81 -3.52
N ILE A 37 0.66 6.97 -2.85
CA ILE A 37 -0.50 7.86 -2.64
C ILE A 37 -1.08 8.30 -4.00
N ARG A 38 -0.23 8.76 -4.93
CA ARG A 38 -0.69 9.19 -6.26
C ARG A 38 -1.34 8.05 -7.04
N GLN A 39 -0.73 6.85 -7.02
CA GLN A 39 -1.29 5.67 -7.68
C GLN A 39 -2.64 5.29 -7.09
N ASN A 40 -2.75 5.26 -5.77
CA ASN A 40 -4.00 4.90 -5.10
C ASN A 40 -5.10 5.95 -5.31
N LEU A 41 -4.78 7.23 -5.20
CA LEU A 41 -5.73 8.31 -5.49
C LEU A 41 -6.20 8.26 -6.94
N SER A 42 -5.29 8.00 -7.88
CA SER A 42 -5.66 7.84 -9.29
C SER A 42 -6.61 6.66 -9.51
N ARG A 43 -6.39 5.53 -8.83
CA ARG A 43 -7.27 4.36 -8.91
C ARG A 43 -8.65 4.64 -8.32
N VAL A 44 -8.69 5.28 -7.15
CA VAL A 44 -9.95 5.65 -6.49
C VAL A 44 -10.75 6.64 -7.34
N ASN A 45 -10.09 7.65 -7.90
CA ASN A 45 -10.75 8.66 -8.73
C ASN A 45 -11.19 8.12 -10.10
N ALA A 46 -10.46 7.16 -10.67
CA ALA A 46 -10.83 6.54 -11.93
C ALA A 46 -12.06 5.62 -11.79
N GLY A 47 -12.29 5.07 -10.59
CA GLY A 47 -13.43 4.19 -10.29
C GLY A 47 -13.38 2.89 -11.09
N ASP A 48 -12.77 1.83 -10.54
CA ASP A 48 -12.84 0.51 -11.16
C ASP A 48 -14.05 -0.27 -10.61
N GLU A 49 -15.25 0.16 -11.01
CA GLU A 49 -16.49 -0.50 -10.59
C GLU A 49 -16.56 -1.96 -11.04
N THR A 50 -15.92 -2.29 -12.16
CA THR A 50 -15.84 -3.65 -12.69
C THR A 50 -15.03 -4.58 -11.79
N GLU A 51 -13.85 -4.15 -11.34
CA GLU A 51 -13.02 -4.92 -10.41
C GLU A 51 -13.74 -5.10 -9.05
N ILE A 52 -14.37 -4.05 -8.54
CA ILE A 52 -15.12 -4.10 -7.27
C ILE A 52 -16.28 -5.09 -7.36
N GLN A 53 -17.05 -5.04 -8.45
CA GLN A 53 -18.18 -5.96 -8.65
C GLN A 53 -17.70 -7.41 -8.80
N LEU A 54 -16.60 -7.64 -9.52
CA LEU A 54 -16.00 -8.96 -9.64
C LEU A 54 -15.51 -9.49 -8.29
N ILE A 55 -14.84 -8.67 -7.48
CA ILE A 55 -14.41 -9.04 -6.12
C ILE A 55 -15.62 -9.47 -5.27
N LYS A 56 -16.73 -8.72 -5.36
CA LYS A 56 -17.98 -9.04 -4.65
C LYS A 56 -18.55 -10.38 -5.06
N ASP A 57 -18.59 -10.67 -6.37
CA ASP A 57 -19.17 -11.91 -6.85
C ASP A 57 -18.28 -13.12 -6.53
N LEU A 58 -16.96 -13.00 -6.70
CA LEU A 58 -16.01 -14.04 -6.26
C LEU A 58 -16.12 -14.30 -4.75
N SER A 59 -16.31 -13.26 -3.93
CA SER A 59 -16.46 -13.41 -2.49
C SER A 59 -17.75 -14.16 -2.13
N LYS A 60 -18.85 -13.91 -2.87
CA LYS A 60 -20.10 -14.68 -2.68
C LYS A 60 -19.87 -16.16 -3.00
N ASP A 61 -19.22 -16.46 -4.11
CA ASP A 61 -18.98 -17.85 -4.52
C ASP A 61 -18.17 -18.62 -3.47
N VAL A 62 -17.12 -18.00 -2.91
CA VAL A 62 -16.31 -18.60 -1.84
C VAL A 62 -17.14 -18.85 -0.58
N CYS A 63 -17.94 -17.87 -0.17
CA CYS A 63 -18.82 -18.01 1.00
C CYS A 63 -19.89 -19.09 0.80
N SER A 64 -20.50 -19.16 -0.39
CA SER A 64 -21.50 -20.18 -0.72
C SER A 64 -20.91 -21.59 -0.76
N ASN A 65 -19.68 -21.74 -1.27
CA ASN A 65 -18.99 -23.03 -1.34
C ASN A 65 -18.28 -23.42 -0.03
N HIS A 66 -18.37 -22.61 1.03
CA HIS A 66 -17.70 -22.82 2.33
C HIS A 66 -16.17 -23.04 2.18
N GLY A 67 -15.55 -22.46 1.16
CA GLY A 67 -14.17 -22.76 0.79
C GLY A 67 -13.84 -22.37 -0.65
N LEU A 68 -12.73 -22.91 -1.16
CA LEU A 68 -12.31 -22.66 -2.54
C LEU A 68 -13.28 -23.33 -3.51
N CYS A 69 -13.82 -22.56 -4.46
CA CYS A 69 -14.72 -23.08 -5.49
C CYS A 69 -14.03 -24.04 -6.48
N ARG A 70 -12.70 -24.10 -6.48
CA ARG A 70 -11.91 -24.94 -7.39
C ARG A 70 -11.65 -26.31 -6.75
N GLN A 71 -12.01 -27.36 -7.46
CA GLN A 71 -11.48 -28.71 -7.22
C GLN A 71 -10.10 -28.86 -7.85
N HIS A 72 -9.30 -29.74 -7.26
CA HIS A 72 -7.96 -30.01 -7.75
C HIS A 72 -8.05 -30.73 -9.12
N PRO A 73 -7.22 -30.38 -10.13
CA PRO A 73 -7.38 -30.90 -11.50
C PRO A 73 -7.26 -32.42 -11.71
N ILE A 74 -6.79 -33.17 -10.71
CA ILE A 74 -6.69 -34.65 -10.74
C ILE A 74 -7.78 -35.36 -9.92
N ASP A 75 -8.64 -34.60 -9.24
CA ASP A 75 -9.76 -35.15 -8.46
C ASP A 75 -11.05 -35.25 -9.31
N VAL A 76 -10.90 -35.41 -10.64
CA VAL A 76 -11.99 -35.56 -11.63
C VAL A 76 -12.35 -37.03 -11.80
#